data_AF-X6L0D8-F1
#
_entry.id   AF-X6L0D8-F1
#
_cell.length_a   1.000
_cell.length_b   1.000
_cell.length_c   1.000
_cell.angle_alpha   90.00
_cell.angle_beta   90.00
_cell.angle_gamma   90.00
#
_symmetry.space_group_name_H-M   'P 1'
#
loop_
_entity.id
_entity.type
_entity.pdbx_description
1 polymer ?
#
loop_
_entity_poly.entity_id
_entity_poly.type
_entity_poly.pdbx_seq_one_letter_code
_entity_poly.pdbx_strand_id
1 'polypeptide(L)'
;MLDPADTRFFTALQQVLAETDARTVKECRAAVDKAVASGAPLDLRAAWQSVDALSTETRDRIMAQVHARMASDLSAIWNFLPNAPDTPRSH
;
A
#
# COMPACT_ATOMS: atom_id res chain seq x y z
N MET A 1 -18.80 -3.67 5.43
CA MET A 1 -18.55 -2.81 4.26
C MET A 1 -17.07 -2.49 4.30
N LEU A 2 -16.32 -2.79 3.24
CA LEU A 2 -14.90 -2.41 3.17
C LEU A 2 -14.83 -0.88 3.17
N ASP A 3 -13.99 -0.30 4.02
CA ASP A 3 -13.74 1.13 3.93
C ASP A 3 -12.94 1.41 2.64
N PRO A 4 -13.27 2.45 1.86
CA PRO A 4 -12.48 2.83 0.68
C PRO A 4 -10.99 3.07 0.99
N ALA A 5 -10.65 3.47 2.21
CA ALA A 5 -9.28 3.62 2.67
C ALA A 5 -8.58 2.26 2.84
N ASP A 6 -9.28 1.23 3.34
CA ASP A 6 -8.74 -0.13 3.46
C ASP A 6 -8.37 -0.67 2.07
N THR A 7 -9.26 -0.52 1.08
CA THR A 7 -8.97 -0.94 -0.30
C THR A 7 -7.71 -0.27 -0.85
N ARG A 8 -7.58 1.05 -0.65
CA ARG A 8 -6.42 1.83 -1.12
C ARG A 8 -5.14 1.39 -0.42
N PHE A 9 -5.19 1.19 0.88
CA PHE A 9 -4.05 0.73 1.67
C PHE A 9 -3.57 -0.64 1.18
N PHE A 10 -4.46 -1.64 1.09
CA PHE A 10 -4.06 -2.98 0.66
C PHE A 10 -3.58 -3.03 -0.79
N THR A 11 -4.11 -2.16 -1.66
CA THR A 11 -3.61 -2.00 -3.03
C THR A 11 -2.19 -1.41 -3.05
N ALA A 12 -1.93 -0.37 -2.25
CA ALA A 12 -0.60 0.22 -2.13
C ALA A 12 0.41 -0.77 -1.52
N LEU A 13 -0.02 -1.53 -0.51
CA LEU A 13 0.76 -2.59 0.12
C LEU A 13 1.12 -3.70 -0.88
N GLN A 14 0.16 -4.13 -1.72
CA GLN A 14 0.41 -5.10 -2.78
C GLN A 14 1.50 -4.62 -3.75
N GLN A 15 1.46 -3.35 -4.17
CA GLN A 15 2.45 -2.77 -5.07
C GLN A 15 3.85 -2.76 -4.45
N VAL A 16 3.97 -2.31 -3.19
CA VAL A 16 5.26 -2.28 -2.47
C VAL A 16 5.83 -3.68 -2.28
N LEU A 17 4.99 -4.66 -1.93
CA LEU A 17 5.40 -6.06 -1.80
C LEU A 17 5.82 -6.68 -3.13
N ALA A 18 5.30 -6.21 -4.26
CA ALA A 18 5.73 -6.65 -5.59
C ALA A 18 7.15 -6.16 -5.95
N GLU A 19 7.56 -5.01 -5.41
CA GLU A 19 8.88 -4.39 -5.60
C GLU A 19 9.92 -4.84 -4.55
N THR A 20 9.48 -5.51 -3.49
CA THR A 20 10.33 -6.03 -2.41
C THR A 20 10.88 -7.42 -2.74
N ASP A 21 12.07 -7.76 -2.22
CA ASP A 21 12.69 -9.08 -2.45
C ASP A 21 11.73 -10.22 -2.07
N ALA A 22 11.40 -11.03 -3.08
CA ALA A 22 10.39 -12.06 -2.98
C ALA A 22 10.70 -13.12 -1.92
N ARG A 23 11.97 -13.35 -1.57
CA ARG A 23 12.34 -14.36 -0.56
C ARG A 23 11.95 -13.92 0.85
N THR A 24 11.96 -12.62 1.12
CA THR A 24 11.69 -12.06 2.45
C THR A 24 10.19 -11.90 2.70
N VAL A 25 9.39 -11.66 1.65
CA VAL A 25 7.97 -11.27 1.81
C VAL A 25 6.98 -12.22 1.14
N LYS A 26 7.40 -13.40 0.69
CA LYS A 26 6.56 -14.33 -0.10
C LYS A 26 5.20 -14.62 0.54
N GLU A 27 5.20 -14.99 1.82
CA GLU A 27 3.97 -15.37 2.55
C GLU A 27 3.07 -14.16 2.79
N CYS A 28 3.67 -13.02 3.16
CA CYS A 28 2.98 -11.76 3.31
C CYS A 28 2.32 -11.31 2.00
N ARG A 29 3.03 -11.40 0.87
CA ARG A 29 2.50 -11.07 -0.46
C ARG A 29 1.29 -11.93 -0.81
N ALA A 30 1.35 -13.25 -0.57
CA ALA A 30 0.22 -14.14 -0.84
C ALA A 30 -1.02 -13.79 0.00
N ALA A 31 -0.83 -13.45 1.28
CA ALA A 31 -1.92 -13.03 2.14
C ALA A 31 -2.55 -11.70 1.69
N VAL A 32 -1.73 -10.74 1.28
CA VAL A 32 -2.18 -9.44 0.75
C VAL A 32 -2.89 -9.59 -0.58
N ASP A 33 -2.37 -10.41 -1.50
CA ASP A 33 -3.03 -10.69 -2.79
C ASP A 33 -4.44 -11.26 -2.58
N LYS A 34 -4.58 -12.20 -1.63
CA LYS A 34 -5.88 -12.77 -1.27
C LYS A 34 -6.82 -11.74 -0.63
N ALA A 35 -6.29 -10.87 0.22
CA ALA A 35 -7.06 -9.81 0.86
C ALA A 35 -7.60 -8.80 -0.17
N VAL A 36 -6.78 -8.39 -1.13
CA VAL A 36 -7.18 -7.51 -2.25
C VAL A 36 -8.24 -8.17 -3.13
N ALA A 37 -8.07 -9.46 -3.45
CA ALA A 37 -9.00 -10.18 -4.32
C ALA A 37 -10.36 -10.45 -3.68
N SER A 38 -10.39 -10.77 -2.38
CA SER A 38 -11.61 -11.18 -1.68
C SER A 38 -12.38 -10.01 -1.05
N GLY A 39 -11.67 -9.01 -0.53
CA GLY A 39 -12.25 -7.99 0.36
C GLY A 39 -12.90 -8.58 1.62
N ALA A 40 -12.61 -9.84 1.98
CA ALA A 40 -13.23 -10.48 3.12
C ALA A 40 -12.55 -10.00 4.42
N PRO A 41 -13.29 -9.63 5.48
CA PRO A 41 -12.70 -9.15 6.73
C PRO A 41 -11.66 -10.09 7.35
N LEU A 42 -11.85 -11.41 7.19
CA LEU A 42 -10.92 -12.42 7.66
C LEU A 42 -9.61 -12.44 6.86
N ASP A 43 -9.69 -12.24 5.54
CA ASP A 43 -8.51 -12.21 4.69
C ASP A 43 -7.72 -10.91 4.89
N LEU A 44 -8.40 -9.77 5.12
CA LEU A 44 -7.75 -8.52 5.53
C LEU A 44 -7.01 -8.68 6.86
N ARG A 45 -7.64 -9.35 7.83
CA ARG A 45 -7.00 -9.63 9.12
C ARG A 45 -5.78 -10.55 8.96
N ALA A 46 -5.88 -11.58 8.13
CA ALA A 46 -4.77 -12.48 7.84
C ALA A 46 -3.60 -11.74 7.18
N ALA A 47 -3.88 -10.82 6.25
CA ALA A 47 -2.86 -9.96 5.64
C ALA A 47 -2.15 -9.09 6.70
N TRP A 48 -2.90 -8.45 7.60
CA TRP A 48 -2.31 -7.69 8.71
C TRP A 48 -1.40 -8.54 9.61
N GLN A 49 -1.84 -9.74 9.99
CA GLN A 49 -1.04 -10.67 10.78
C GLN A 49 0.24 -11.08 10.06
N SER A 50 0.17 -11.24 8.73
CA SER A 50 1.34 -11.60 7.91
C SER A 50 2.36 -10.47 7.83
N VAL A 51 1.90 -9.21 7.83
CA VAL A 51 2.76 -8.03 7.91
C VAL A 51 3.41 -7.90 9.28
N ASP A 52 2.66 -8.18 10.35
CA ASP A 52 3.16 -8.10 11.72
C ASP A 52 4.18 -9.20 12.05
N ALA A 53 4.09 -10.34 11.37
CA ALA A 53 5.05 -11.44 11.49
C ALA A 53 6.43 -11.15 10.84
N LEU A 54 6.55 -10.07 10.04
CA LEU A 54 7.82 -9.66 9.46
C LEU A 54 8.77 -9.12 10.54
N SER A 55 10.08 -9.11 10.24
CA SER A 55 11.03 -8.41 11.12
C SER A 55 10.67 -6.92 11.19
N THR A 56 10.88 -6.32 12.37
CA THR A 56 10.58 -4.88 12.61
C THR A 56 11.17 -3.99 11.53
N GLU A 57 12.44 -4.20 11.15
CA GLU A 57 13.11 -3.41 10.11
C GLU A 57 12.42 -3.53 8.74
N THR A 58 12.02 -4.76 8.36
CA THR A 58 11.34 -5.01 7.08
C THR A 58 9.95 -4.38 7.08
N ARG A 59 9.19 -4.58 8.17
CA ARG A 59 7.86 -4.00 8.35
C ARG A 59 7.91 -2.48 8.27
N ASP A 60 8.82 -1.84 8.99
CA ASP A 60 8.93 -0.39 9.06
C ASP A 60 9.31 0.20 7.69
N ARG A 61 10.23 -0.46 6.96
CA ARG A 61 10.58 -0.09 5.59
C ARG A 61 9.38 -0.19 4.63
N ILE A 62 8.64 -1.29 4.69
CA ILE A 62 7.45 -1.50 3.85
C ILE A 62 6.39 -0.44 4.18
N MET A 63 6.11 -0.18 5.46
CA MET A 63 5.13 0.82 5.87
C MET A 63 5.53 2.24 5.44
N ALA A 64 6.81 2.58 5.55
CA ALA A 64 7.31 3.87 5.06
C ALA A 64 7.09 4.02 3.54
N GLN A 65 7.34 2.96 2.76
CA GLN A 65 7.10 2.95 1.31
C GLN A 65 5.61 3.04 0.96
N VAL A 66 4.75 2.31 1.68
CA VAL A 66 3.29 2.37 1.48
C VAL A 66 2.77 3.78 1.79
N HIS A 67 3.19 4.39 2.89
CA HIS A 67 2.82 5.76 3.22
C HIS A 67 3.29 6.76 2.16
N ALA A 68 4.54 6.64 1.68
CA ALA A 68 5.06 7.50 0.62
C ALA A 68 4.25 7.36 -0.69
N ARG A 69 3.84 6.13 -1.03
CA ARG A 69 2.98 5.83 -2.20
C ARG A 69 1.62 6.49 -2.06
N MET A 70 0.95 6.30 -0.93
CA MET A 70 -0.37 6.87 -0.65
C MET A 70 -0.34 8.40 -0.62
N ALA A 71 0.70 9.00 -0.05
CA ALA A 71 0.88 10.46 -0.08
C ALA A 71 1.05 10.97 -1.51
N SER A 72 1.84 10.27 -2.34
CA SER A 72 2.04 10.62 -3.75
C SER A 72 0.76 10.50 -4.58
N ASP A 73 -0.08 9.49 -4.30
CA ASP A 73 -1.36 9.28 -4.97
C ASP A 73 -2.37 10.40 -4.63
N LEU A 74 -2.38 10.85 -3.37
CA LEU A 74 -3.13 12.04 -2.96
C LEU A 74 -2.64 13.31 -3.67
N SER A 75 -1.32 13.54 -3.71
CA SER A 75 -0.73 14.64 -4.47
C SER A 75 -1.05 14.58 -5.97
N ALA A 76 -1.11 13.38 -6.56
CA ALA A 76 -1.49 13.19 -7.96
C ALA A 76 -2.96 13.56 -8.20
N ILE A 77 -3.86 13.21 -7.28
CA ILE A 77 -5.28 13.62 -7.35
C ILE A 77 -5.42 15.14 -7.38
N TRP A 78 -4.61 15.87 -6.58
CA TRP A 78 -4.62 17.33 -6.61
C TRP A 78 -4.23 17.90 -7.99
N ASN A 79 -3.33 17.25 -8.73
CA ASN A 79 -2.93 17.67 -10.08
C ASN A 79 -4.03 17.48 -11.15
N PHE A 80 -5.06 16.67 -10.88
CA PHE A 80 -6.18 16.45 -11.78
C PHE A 80 -7.41 17.32 -11.46
N LEU A 81 -7.32 18.20 -10.46
CA LEU A 81 -8.39 19.17 -10.19
C LEU A 81 -8.32 20.34 -11.19
N PRO A 82 -9.46 20.80 -11.73
CA PRO A 82 -9.50 21.80 -12.80
C PRO A 82 -8.89 23.17 -12.45
N ASN A 83 -8.54 23.40 -11.17
CA ASN A 83 -7.92 24.63 -10.67
C ASN A 83 -6.63 24.37 -9.89
N ALA A 84 -5.94 23.24 -10.11
CA ALA A 84 -4.66 22.98 -9.46
C ALA A 84 -3.67 24.11 -9.82
N PRO A 85 -3.02 24.77 -8.83
CA PRO A 85 -2.03 25.79 -9.14
C PRO A 85 -0.85 25.11 -9.85
N ASP A 86 -0.73 25.41 -11.15
CA ASP A 86 0.37 25.00 -12.00
C ASP A 86 1.67 25.40 -11.28
N THR A 87 2.36 24.44 -10.68
CA THR A 87 3.59 24.72 -9.95
C THR A 87 4.71 24.61 -10.97
N PRO A 88 5.28 25.73 -11.47
CA PRO A 88 6.38 25.63 -12.42
C PRO A 88 7.56 24.97 -11.71
N ARG A 89 8.01 23.83 -12.25
CA ARG A 89 9.33 23.29 -11.93
C ARG A 89 10.36 24.32 -12.38
N SER A 90 10.93 25.07 -11.43
CA SER A 90 12.13 25.86 -11.68
C SER A 90 13.31 24.92 -11.85
N HIS A 91 13.97 25.06 -13.00
CA HIS A 91 15.22 24.45 -13.41
C HIS A 91 16.42 25.18 -12.75
#